data_AF-A0A1B6EJF0-F1
#
_entry.id   AF-A0A1B6EJF0-F1
#
_cell.length_a   1.000
_cell.length_b   1.000
_cell.length_c   1.000
_cell.angle_alpha   90.00
_cell.angle_beta   90.00
_cell.angle_gamma   90.00
#
_symmetry.space_group_name_H-M   'P 1'
#
loop_
_entity.id
_entity.type
_entity.pdbx_description
1 polymer ?
#
loop_
_entity_poly.entity_id
_entity_poly.type
_entity_poly.pdbx_seq_one_letter_code
_entity_poly.pdbx_strand_id
1 'polypeptide(L)'
;VGWTMPLDEPVLTLTQKTGTSSALIQLSSGTILEFQDSLSPSFTLPEPCVSVRSMGQHTITRAHNNRLYVDRELIADNITSFYCLPHFLVMTSSSHELYVTSAELGFKVEKDGGTNTARRLERGA
;
A
#
# COMPACT_ATOMS: atom_id res chain seq x y z
N VAL A 1 23.21 3.92 20.58
CA VAL A 1 22.32 3.56 21.70
C VAL A 1 20.94 3.36 21.12
N GLY A 2 20.32 2.18 21.30
CA GLY A 2 18.95 1.94 20.85
C GLY A 2 17.96 2.55 21.85
N TRP A 3 16.82 3.03 21.35
CA TRP A 3 15.70 3.49 22.17
C TRP A 3 14.50 2.56 21.95
N THR A 4 13.57 2.56 22.89
CA THR A 4 12.30 1.83 22.79
C THR A 4 11.17 2.77 23.20
N MET A 5 9.98 2.57 22.64
CA MET A 5 8.79 3.35 22.96
C MET A 5 7.60 2.40 23.05
N PRO A 6 6.83 2.45 24.15
CA PRO A 6 5.63 1.64 24.28
C PRO A 6 4.54 2.15 23.33
N LEU A 7 3.78 1.22 22.76
CA LEU A 7 2.57 1.50 22.00
C LEU A 7 1.40 0.82 22.71
N ASP A 8 0.27 1.51 22.79
CA ASP A 8 -0.95 1.01 23.44
C ASP A 8 -1.62 -0.12 22.66
N GLU A 9 -1.23 -0.29 21.39
CA GLU A 9 -1.77 -1.30 20.47
C GLU A 9 -0.67 -2.15 19.84
N PRO A 10 -0.95 -3.43 19.53
CA PRO A 10 -0.08 -4.27 18.72
C PRO A 10 0.27 -3.67 17.35
N VAL A 11 1.55 -3.78 16.97
CA VAL A 11 2.03 -3.44 15.62
C VAL A 11 1.79 -4.62 14.69
N LEU A 12 1.09 -4.39 13.58
CA LEU A 12 0.85 -5.41 12.54
C LEU A 12 1.93 -5.41 11.47
N THR A 13 2.37 -4.23 11.03
CA THR A 13 3.41 -4.11 10.01
C THR A 13 4.16 -2.78 10.17
N LEU A 14 5.42 -2.79 9.72
CA LEU A 14 6.30 -1.64 9.66
C LEU A 14 6.96 -1.60 8.28
N THR A 15 7.02 -0.43 7.66
CA THR A 15 7.75 -0.20 6.41
C THR A 15 8.51 1.10 6.47
N GLN A 16 9.67 1.15 5.83
CA GLN A 16 10.34 2.42 5.58
C GLN A 16 9.57 3.21 4.49
N LYS A 17 9.50 4.54 4.65
CA LYS A 17 8.95 5.45 3.65
C LYS A 17 10.01 5.73 2.58
N THR A 18 9.64 5.54 1.32
CA THR A 18 10.61 5.56 0.22
C THR A 18 11.16 6.97 0.05
N GLY A 19 12.49 7.09 -0.01
CA GLY A 19 13.17 8.38 -0.18
C GLY A 19 13.21 9.25 1.08
N THR A 20 12.81 8.72 2.25
CA THR A 20 12.94 9.43 3.53
C THR A 20 13.59 8.55 4.60
N SER A 21 13.92 9.15 5.74
CA SER A 21 14.34 8.44 6.96
C SER A 21 13.16 8.03 7.84
N SER A 22 11.93 8.20 7.36
CA SER A 22 10.72 7.91 8.13
C SER A 22 10.29 6.45 7.97
N ALA A 23 9.59 5.92 8.96
CA ALA A 23 8.91 4.64 8.93
C ALA A 23 7.40 4.83 9.09
N LEU A 24 6.61 4.01 8.41
CA LEU A 24 5.18 3.88 8.61
C LEU A 24 4.91 2.63 9.44
N ILE A 25 4.12 2.78 10.50
CA ILE A 25 3.80 1.73 11.47
C ILE A 25 2.29 1.57 11.47
N GLN A 26 1.80 0.37 11.18
CA GLN A 26 0.37 0.07 11.27
C GLN A 26 0.06 -0.64 12.57
N LEU A 27 -0.89 -0.08 13.32
CA LEU A 27 -1.45 -0.68 14.52
C LEU A 27 -2.59 -1.66 14.18
N SER A 28 -2.98 -2.48 15.17
CA SER A 28 -4.13 -3.39 15.05
C SER A 28 -5.45 -2.70 14.70
N SER A 29 -5.65 -1.45 15.12
CA SER A 29 -6.80 -0.63 14.76
C SER A 29 -6.85 -0.20 13.29
N GLY A 30 -5.80 -0.44 12.51
CA GLY A 30 -5.64 0.11 11.16
C GLY A 30 -5.08 1.54 11.15
N THR A 31 -4.77 2.11 12.31
CA THR A 31 -4.08 3.40 12.42
C THR A 31 -2.65 3.29 11.87
N ILE A 32 -2.30 4.22 10.99
CA ILE A 32 -0.95 4.42 10.46
C ILE A 32 -0.30 5.57 11.22
N LEU A 33 0.82 5.26 11.85
CA LEU A 33 1.72 6.23 12.48
C LEU A 33 2.92 6.46 11.56
N GLU A 34 3.41 7.70 11.53
CA GLU A 34 4.69 8.02 10.92
C GLU A 34 5.71 8.26 12.03
N PHE A 35 6.87 7.61 11.92
CA PHE A 35 7.99 7.79 12.82
C PHE A 35 9.18 8.33 12.02
N GLN A 36 9.77 9.46 12.45
CA GLN A 36 11.03 9.96 11.92
C GLN A 36 11.97 10.30 13.08
N ASP A 37 11.66 11.37 13.81
CA ASP A 37 12.30 11.76 15.06
C ASP A 37 11.35 11.62 16.26
N SER A 38 10.06 11.79 15.99
CA SER A 38 8.97 11.53 16.91
C SER A 38 7.88 10.72 16.20
N LEU A 39 7.01 10.11 16.99
CA LEU A 39 5.86 9.39 16.50
C LEU A 39 4.68 10.35 16.34
N SER A 40 4.07 10.36 15.16
CA SER A 40 2.87 11.15 14.90
C SER A 40 1.79 10.30 14.22
N PRO A 41 0.50 10.54 14.54
CA PRO A 41 -0.59 9.93 13.80
C PRO A 41 -0.62 10.48 12.37
N SER A 42 -0.73 9.59 11.38
CA SER A 42 -0.81 9.97 9.96
C SER A 42 -2.24 9.86 9.47
N PHE A 43 -2.80 8.66 9.43
CA PHE A 43 -4.19 8.41 9.06
C PHE A 43 -4.67 7.05 9.57
N THR A 44 -5.97 6.81 9.49
CA THR A 44 -6.55 5.50 9.80
C THR A 44 -7.06 4.87 8.52
N LEU A 45 -6.63 3.64 8.27
CA LEU A 45 -7.14 2.84 7.17
C LEU A 45 -8.58 2.41 7.46
N PRO A 46 -9.41 2.22 6.43
CA PRO A 46 -10.76 1.70 6.62
C PRO A 46 -10.78 0.33 7.31
N GLU A 47 -9.73 -0.46 7.09
CA GLU A 47 -9.60 -1.84 7.58
C GLU A 47 -8.11 -2.18 7.83
N PRO A 48 -7.78 -3.09 8.76
CA PRO A 48 -6.40 -3.55 8.96
C PRO A 48 -5.82 -4.17 7.69
N CYS A 49 -4.64 -3.68 7.30
CA CYS A 49 -3.92 -4.13 6.12
C CYS A 49 -2.82 -5.16 6.44
N VAL A 50 -2.59 -6.06 5.48
CA VAL A 50 -1.54 -7.10 5.52
C VAL A 50 -0.21 -6.62 4.96
N SER A 51 -0.23 -5.56 4.17
CA SER A 51 0.96 -5.00 3.56
C SER A 51 0.78 -3.50 3.43
N VAL A 52 1.80 -2.77 3.88
CA VAL A 52 1.93 -1.32 3.76
C VAL A 52 3.27 -1.05 3.10
N ARG A 53 3.26 -0.19 2.09
CA ARG A 53 4.45 0.30 1.38
C ARG A 53 4.27 1.79 1.11
N SER A 54 5.38 2.47 0.87
CA SER A 54 5.37 3.86 0.43
C SER A 54 5.90 3.97 -0.99
N MET A 55 5.24 4.81 -1.79
CA MET A 55 5.66 5.16 -3.14
C MET A 55 5.60 6.69 -3.29
N GLY A 56 6.76 7.34 -3.21
CA GLY A 56 6.84 8.80 -3.14
C GLY A 56 6.08 9.33 -1.92
N GLN A 57 5.10 10.21 -2.15
CA GLN A 57 4.26 10.76 -1.08
C GLN A 57 3.04 9.89 -0.74
N HIS A 58 2.80 8.81 -1.48
CA HIS A 58 1.64 7.95 -1.31
C HIS A 58 1.96 6.73 -0.44
N THR A 59 0.96 6.32 0.34
CA THR A 59 1.00 5.06 1.08
C THR A 59 0.12 4.04 0.36
N ILE A 60 0.71 2.95 -0.09
CA ILE A 60 0.00 1.86 -0.77
C ILE A 60 -0.25 0.76 0.24
N THR A 61 -1.51 0.39 0.42
CA THR A 61 -1.91 -0.60 1.43
C THR A 61 -2.83 -1.64 0.83
N ARG A 62 -2.64 -2.90 1.26
CA ARG A 62 -3.48 -4.02 0.86
C ARG A 62 -4.15 -4.61 2.08
N ALA A 63 -5.48 -4.64 2.09
CA ALA A 63 -6.29 -5.22 3.13
C ALA A 63 -6.35 -6.76 3.04
N HIS A 64 -6.73 -7.41 4.14
CA HIS A 64 -6.90 -8.88 4.19
C HIS A 64 -7.91 -9.41 3.17
N ASN A 65 -8.92 -8.61 2.82
CA ASN A 65 -9.95 -8.94 1.84
C ASN A 65 -9.52 -8.67 0.39
N ASN A 66 -8.24 -8.45 0.12
CA ASN A 66 -7.67 -8.16 -1.20
C ASN A 66 -8.05 -6.79 -1.79
N ARG A 67 -8.58 -5.86 -0.99
CA ARG A 67 -8.73 -4.46 -1.40
C ARG A 67 -7.40 -3.72 -1.34
N LEU A 68 -7.14 -2.90 -2.35
CA LEU A 68 -5.94 -2.08 -2.45
C LEU A 68 -6.31 -0.61 -2.33
N TYR A 69 -5.67 0.09 -1.40
CA TYR A 69 -5.86 1.51 -1.16
C TYR A 69 -4.58 2.29 -1.47
N VAL A 70 -4.78 3.47 -2.04
CA VAL A 70 -3.77 4.54 -2.05
C VAL A 70 -4.21 5.56 -1.02
N ASP A 71 -3.40 5.74 0.02
CA ASP A 71 -3.71 6.55 1.19
C ASP A 71 -5.01 6.06 1.86
N ARG A 72 -6.16 6.67 1.56
CA ARG A 72 -7.49 6.25 2.05
C ARG A 72 -8.46 5.84 0.93
N GLU A 73 -8.07 6.01 -0.32
CA GLU A 73 -8.93 5.78 -1.49
C GLU A 73 -8.77 4.35 -1.99
N LEU A 74 -9.90 3.67 -2.19
CA LEU A 74 -9.93 2.34 -2.80
C LEU A 74 -9.67 2.47 -4.30
N ILE A 75 -8.56 1.91 -4.78
CA ILE A 75 -8.18 1.99 -6.20
C ILE A 75 -8.42 0.69 -6.97
N ALA A 76 -8.42 -0.45 -6.27
CA ALA A 76 -8.64 -1.75 -6.88
C ALA A 76 -9.15 -2.76 -5.84
N ASP A 77 -9.85 -3.78 -6.34
CA ASP A 77 -10.32 -4.92 -5.56
C ASP A 77 -9.74 -6.22 -6.14
N ASN A 78 -9.79 -7.31 -5.38
CA ASN A 78 -9.24 -8.61 -5.75
C ASN A 78 -7.73 -8.62 -6.00
N ILE A 79 -6.96 -7.71 -5.39
CA ILE A 79 -5.51 -7.63 -5.49
C ILE A 79 -4.84 -8.60 -4.52
N THR A 80 -4.09 -9.55 -5.05
CA THR A 80 -3.38 -10.59 -4.30
C THR A 80 -1.98 -10.17 -3.88
N SER A 81 -1.28 -9.39 -4.70
CA SER A 81 0.03 -8.82 -4.37
C SER A 81 0.24 -7.51 -5.11
N PHE A 82 1.17 -6.70 -4.62
CA PHE A 82 1.59 -5.48 -5.30
C PHE A 82 3.07 -5.19 -5.06
N TYR A 83 3.65 -4.42 -5.96
CA TYR A 83 5.03 -3.98 -5.92
C TYR A 83 5.14 -2.51 -6.32
N CYS A 84 5.85 -1.72 -5.53
CA CYS A 84 6.07 -0.30 -5.78
C CYS A 84 7.42 -0.09 -6.44
N LEU A 85 7.41 0.41 -7.67
CA LEU A 85 8.56 0.99 -8.36
C LEU A 85 8.53 2.52 -8.16
N PRO A 86 9.64 3.24 -8.44
CA PRO A 86 9.72 4.69 -8.20
C PRO A 86 8.56 5.51 -8.82
N HIS A 87 8.04 5.07 -9.96
CA HIS A 87 6.96 5.76 -10.68
C HIS A 87 5.74 4.88 -10.99
N PHE A 88 5.84 3.57 -10.71
CA PHE A 88 4.81 2.61 -11.12
C PHE A 88 4.37 1.75 -9.94
N LEU A 89 3.07 1.53 -9.86
CA LEU A 89 2.47 0.52 -9.02
C LEU A 89 2.11 -0.68 -9.89
N VAL A 90 2.73 -1.81 -9.59
CA VAL A 90 2.45 -3.09 -10.23
C VAL A 90 1.61 -3.92 -9.27
N MET A 91 0.54 -4.54 -9.76
CA MET A 91 -0.37 -5.32 -8.92
C MET A 91 -0.84 -6.58 -9.64
N THR A 92 -1.00 -7.67 -8.90
CA THR A 92 -1.58 -8.92 -9.39
C THR A 92 -2.97 -9.10 -8.80
N SER A 93 -3.91 -9.59 -9.60
CA SER A 93 -5.26 -9.90 -9.14
C SER A 93 -5.51 -11.40 -9.02
N SER A 94 -6.52 -11.77 -8.24
CA SER A 94 -7.02 -13.15 -8.16
C SER A 94 -7.56 -13.69 -9.49
N SER A 95 -7.86 -12.79 -10.45
CA SER A 95 -8.25 -13.13 -11.82
C SER A 95 -7.06 -13.47 -12.74
N HIS A 96 -5.85 -13.60 -12.20
CA HIS A 96 -4.62 -13.81 -12.96
C HIS A 96 -4.30 -12.68 -13.94
N GLU A 97 -4.47 -11.44 -13.49
CA GLU A 97 -4.13 -10.25 -14.27
C GLU A 97 -3.06 -9.46 -13.54
N LEU A 98 -2.08 -9.00 -14.31
CA LEU A 98 -1.09 -8.01 -13.89
C LEU A 98 -1.58 -6.65 -14.35
N TYR A 99 -1.71 -5.70 -13.45
CA TYR A 99 -1.99 -4.31 -13.76
C TYR A 99 -0.79 -3.43 -13.41
N VAL A 100 -0.56 -2.41 -14.23
CA VAL A 100 0.44 -1.38 -13.97
C VAL A 100 -0.23 -0.01 -14.05
N THR A 101 -0.06 0.80 -13.02
CA THR A 101 -0.57 2.17 -12.96
C THR A 101 0.47 3.11 -12.33
N SER A 102 0.21 4.40 -12.27
CA SER A 102 1.12 5.41 -11.72
C SER A 102 0.35 6.55 -11.06
N ALA A 103 1.05 7.37 -10.27
CA ALA A 103 0.48 8.59 -9.71
C ALA A 103 0.02 9.58 -10.79
N GLU A 104 0.72 9.62 -11.94
CA GLU A 104 0.36 10.47 -13.09
C GLU A 104 -1.00 10.10 -13.70
N LEU A 105 -1.37 8.81 -13.61
CA LEU A 105 -2.67 8.29 -14.03
C LEU A 105 -3.70 8.29 -12.90
N GLY A 106 -3.38 8.90 -11.75
CA GLY A 106 -4.22 8.87 -10.55
C GLY A 106 -4.45 7.45 -10.01
N PHE A 107 -3.51 6.54 -10.23
CA PHE A 107 -3.60 5.12 -9.86
C PHE A 107 -4.80 4.36 -10.45
N LYS A 108 -5.42 4.90 -11.50
CA LYS A 108 -6.60 4.29 -12.11
C LYS A 108 -6.26 2.95 -12.75
N VAL A 109 -7.20 2.03 -12.62
CA VAL A 109 -7.23 0.73 -13.29
C VAL A 109 -8.42 0.75 -14.24
N GLU A 110 -8.30 1.43 -15.40
CA GLU A 110 -9.45 1.69 -16.28
C GLU A 110 -9.95 0.40 -16.97
N LYS A 111 -11.25 0.11 -16.83
CA LYS A 111 -11.90 -1.03 -17.47
C LYS A 111 -12.57 -0.73 -18.82
N ASP A 112 -12.73 0.53 -19.23
CA ASP A 112 -13.41 0.86 -20.49
C ASP A 112 -12.68 1.97 -21.27
N GLY A 113 -12.10 1.60 -22.41
CA GLY A 113 -11.67 2.52 -23.48
C GLY A 113 -10.30 3.18 -23.35
N GLY A 114 -9.64 3.14 -22.19
CA GLY A 114 -8.29 3.67 -21.96
C GLY A 114 -7.22 2.60 -21.93
N THR A 115 -5.97 2.96 -22.27
CA THR A 115 -4.79 2.10 -22.39
C THR A 115 -4.54 1.26 -21.12
N ASN A 116 -5.15 0.08 -21.07
CA ASN A 116 -4.78 -0.96 -20.12
C ASN A 116 -3.34 -1.40 -20.40
N THR A 117 -2.44 -1.20 -19.44
CA THR A 117 -1.23 -2.04 -19.36
C THR A 117 -1.56 -3.24 -18.46
N ALA A 118 -2.65 -3.93 -18.80
CA ALA A 118 -3.07 -5.15 -18.14
C ALA A 118 -2.56 -6.34 -18.96
N ARG A 119 -1.88 -7.29 -18.32
CA ARG A 119 -1.41 -8.51 -18.98
C ARG A 119 -1.87 -9.72 -18.19
N ARG A 120 -2.42 -10.70 -18.89
CA ARG A 120 -2.77 -11.98 -18.27
C ARG A 120 -1.52 -12.70 -17.78
N LEU A 121 -1.59 -13.22 -16.57
CA LEU A 121 -0.58 -14.06 -15.94
C LEU A 121 -0.98 -15.54 -16.06
N GLU A 122 0.03 -16.42 -16.09
CA GLU A 122 -0.20 -17.85 -15.90
C GLU A 122 -0.53 -18.14 -14.43
N ARG A 123 -1.16 -19.29 -14.15
CA ARG A 123 -1.57 -19.65 -12.80
C ARG A 123 -0.34 -19.87 -11.91
N GLY A 124 -0.17 -19.05 -10.87
CA GLY A 124 0.88 -19.21 -9.85
C GLY A 124 2.13 -18.33 -10.01
N ALA A 125 2.07 -17.30 -10.87
CA ALA A 125 3.10 -16.25 -10.99
C ALA A 125 3.00 -15.18 -9.88
#